data_AF-A0A538BQM5-F1
#
_entry.id   AF-A0A538BQM5-F1
#
_cell.length_a   1.000
_cell.length_b   1.000
_cell.length_c   1.000
_cell.angle_alpha   90.00
_cell.angle_beta   90.00
_cell.angle_gamma   90.00
#
_symmetry.space_group_name_H-M   'P 1'
#
loop_
_entity.id
_entity.type
_entity.pdbx_description
1 polymer ?
#
loop_
_entity_poly.entity_id
_entity_poly.type
_entity_poly.pdbx_seq_one_letter_code
_entity_poly.pdbx_strand_id
1 'polypeptide(L)'
;FVDLVGSTEFLSGSDPEVVRRRVTRFFEQVSGCIETHGGTVEKFAGDAVMAAFGVPRAHEDDAERAVRAALAIMESVEVLGLEVRIGVE
;
A
#
# COMPACT_ATOMS: atom_id res chain seq x y z
N PHE A 1 5.74 0.01 5.92
CA PHE A 1 4.28 -0.21 6.06
C PHE A 1 3.52 0.92 5.36
N VAL A 2 2.33 0.63 4.85
CA VAL A 2 1.42 1.58 4.18
C VAL A 2 0.09 1.55 4.93
N ASP A 3 -0.48 2.69 5.26
CA ASP A 3 -1.71 2.80 6.05
C ASP A 3 -2.69 3.77 5.37
N LEU A 4 -3.97 3.43 5.31
CA LEU A 4 -5.00 4.27 4.66
C LEU A 4 -5.49 5.33 5.64
N VAL A 5 -5.34 6.61 5.29
CA VAL A 5 -5.78 7.72 6.14
C VAL A 5 -7.31 7.81 6.10
N GLY A 6 -7.95 7.98 7.26
CA GLY A 6 -9.39 8.23 7.36
C GLY A 6 -10.27 6.99 7.14
N SER A 7 -9.72 5.78 7.24
CA SER A 7 -10.47 4.52 7.05
C SER A 7 -11.76 4.43 7.89
N THR A 8 -11.74 4.90 9.13
CA THR A 8 -12.90 4.92 10.04
C THR A 8 -14.05 5.80 9.53
N GLU A 9 -13.76 6.96 8.94
CA GLU A 9 -14.78 7.86 8.36
C GLU A 9 -15.29 7.31 7.03
N PHE A 10 -14.40 6.67 6.26
CA PHE A 10 -14.77 6.03 4.99
C PHE A 10 -15.72 4.84 5.18
N LEU A 11 -15.57 4.09 6.27
CA LEU A 11 -16.35 2.91 6.63
C LEU A 11 -17.72 3.23 7.25
N SER A 12 -17.91 4.42 7.83
CA SER A 12 -19.11 4.77 8.61
C SER A 12 -20.24 5.43 7.81
N GLY A 13 -19.97 5.95 6.61
CA GLY A 13 -20.96 6.68 5.80
C GLY A 13 -21.30 6.09 4.42
N SER A 14 -20.65 5.00 4.01
CA SER A 14 -20.71 4.49 2.64
C SER A 14 -21.32 3.08 2.55
N ASP A 15 -21.92 2.76 1.40
CA ASP A 15 -22.43 1.41 1.10
C ASP A 15 -21.29 0.37 1.26
N PRO A 16 -21.47 -0.71 2.04
CA PRO A 16 -20.46 -1.73 2.28
C PRO A 16 -19.86 -2.32 1.00
N GLU A 17 -20.65 -2.48 -0.06
CA GLU A 17 -20.16 -3.01 -1.35
C GLU A 17 -19.24 -2.01 -2.06
N VAL A 18 -19.54 -0.72 -1.96
CA VAL A 18 -18.73 0.36 -2.55
C VAL A 18 -17.41 0.47 -1.81
N VAL A 19 -17.44 0.43 -0.48
CA VAL A 19 -16.22 0.47 0.35
C VAL A 19 -15.34 -0.73 0.04
N ARG A 20 -15.90 -1.94 0.06
CA ARG A 20 -15.16 -3.17 -0.25
C ARG A 20 -14.48 -3.08 -1.62
N ARG A 21 -15.17 -2.59 -2.65
CA ARG A 21 -14.60 -2.45 -4.00
C ARG A 21 -13.43 -1.46 -4.05
N ARG A 22 -13.53 -0.34 -3.34
CA ARG A 22 -12.46 0.66 -3.28
C ARG A 22 -11.24 0.13 -2.52
N VAL A 23 -11.48 -0.54 -1.40
CA VAL A 23 -10.43 -1.20 -0.59
C VAL A 23 -9.74 -2.31 -1.39
N THR A 24 -10.47 -3.13 -2.13
CA THR A 24 -9.87 -4.15 -3.01
C THR A 24 -8.97 -3.52 -4.08
N ARG A 25 -9.44 -2.47 -4.77
CA ARG A 25 -8.62 -1.76 -5.77
C ARG A 25 -7.38 -1.12 -5.16
N PHE A 26 -7.52 -0.55 -3.96
CA PHE A 26 -6.40 -0.02 -3.20
C PHE A 26 -5.34 -1.10 -2.96
N PHE A 27 -5.72 -2.26 -2.44
CA PHE A 27 -4.79 -3.36 -2.20
C PHE A 27 -4.13 -3.88 -3.48
N GLU A 28 -4.88 -3.96 -4.59
CA GLU A 28 -4.34 -4.37 -5.89
C GLU A 28 -3.25 -3.38 -6.38
N GLN A 29 -3.51 -2.07 -6.29
CA GLN A 29 -2.56 -1.03 -6.69
C GLN A 29 -1.30 -1.04 -5.81
N VAL A 30 -1.48 -1.11 -4.49
CA VAL A 30 -0.38 -1.13 -3.52
C VAL A 30 0.50 -2.37 -3.74
N SER A 31 -0.13 -3.55 -3.84
CA SER A 31 0.61 -4.81 -4.07
C SER A 31 1.37 -4.78 -5.38
N GLY A 32 0.73 -4.32 -6.46
CA GLY A 32 1.39 -4.20 -7.77
C GLY A 32 2.59 -3.25 -7.74
N CYS A 33 2.51 -2.12 -7.03
CA CYS A 33 3.62 -1.20 -6.87
C CYS A 33 4.79 -1.83 -6.10
N ILE A 34 4.50 -2.56 -5.02
CA ILE A 34 5.50 -3.26 -4.20
C ILE A 34 6.23 -4.30 -5.04
N GLU A 35 5.47 -5.17 -5.73
CA GLU A 35 6.02 -6.25 -6.56
C GLU A 35 6.84 -5.70 -7.73
N THR A 36 6.38 -4.63 -8.39
CA THR A 36 7.10 -3.98 -9.50
C THR A 36 8.48 -3.47 -9.08
N HIS A 37 8.63 -3.07 -7.82
CA HIS A 37 9.90 -2.59 -7.26
C HIS A 37 10.70 -3.71 -6.57
N GLY A 38 10.28 -4.97 -6.66
CA GLY A 38 10.98 -6.12 -6.09
C GLY A 38 10.75 -6.31 -4.59
N GLY A 39 9.74 -5.67 -4.02
CA GLY A 39 9.27 -5.95 -2.67
C GLY A 39 8.28 -7.12 -2.65
N THR A 40 8.10 -7.70 -1.47
CA THR A 40 7.09 -8.75 -1.23
C THR A 40 6.08 -8.24 -0.21
N VAL A 41 4.79 -8.46 -0.47
CA VAL A 41 3.74 -8.18 0.51
C VAL A 41 3.75 -9.28 1.57
N GLU A 42 4.06 -8.91 2.82
CA GLU A 42 4.15 -9.85 3.94
C GLU A 42 2.77 -10.13 4.55
N LYS A 43 2.00 -9.06 4.82
CA LYS A 43 0.67 -9.17 5.42
C LYS A 43 -0.20 -7.95 5.21
N PHE A 44 -1.50 -8.20 5.27
CA PHE A 44 -2.55 -7.20 5.37
C PHE A 44 -3.05 -7.14 6.81
N ALA A 45 -3.07 -5.95 7.42
CA ALA A 45 -3.51 -5.71 8.78
C ALA A 45 -4.62 -4.67 8.77
N GLY A 46 -5.86 -5.11 8.54
CA GLY A 46 -7.00 -4.19 8.39
C GLY A 46 -6.89 -3.39 7.11
N ASP A 47 -6.62 -2.10 7.25
CA ASP A 47 -6.36 -1.10 6.21
C ASP A 47 -4.87 -0.87 5.93
N ALA A 48 -3.99 -1.48 6.73
CA ALA A 48 -2.55 -1.39 6.54
C ALA A 48 -1.97 -2.55 5.72
N VAL A 49 -0.95 -2.24 4.90
CA VAL A 49 -0.14 -3.20 4.14
C VAL A 49 1.29 -3.18 4.66
N MET A 50 1.84 -4.36 4.96
CA MET A 50 3.26 -4.52 5.26
C MET A 50 3.97 -5.20 4.11
N ALA A 51 5.09 -4.60 3.71
CA ALA A 51 5.94 -5.08 2.64
C ALA A 51 7.38 -5.20 3.14
N ALA A 52 8.09 -6.20 2.64
CA ALA A 52 9.51 -6.41 2.89
C ALA A 52 10.30 -6.31 1.58
N PHE A 53 11.44 -5.65 1.64
CA PHE A 53 12.45 -5.63 0.58
C PHE A 53 13.67 -6.39 1.08
N GLY A 54 14.38 -7.07 0.17
CA GLY A 54 15.52 -7.89 0.54
C GLY A 54 15.19 -9.31 1.04
N VAL A 55 13.94 -9.76 0.84
CA VAL A 55 13.49 -11.11 1.18
C VAL A 55 13.05 -11.84 -0.09
N PRO A 56 13.46 -13.11 -0.31
CA PRO A 56 14.37 -13.91 0.52
C PRO A 56 15.85 -13.54 0.34
N ARG A 57 16.17 -12.60 -0.55
CA ARG A 57 17.55 -12.20 -0.87
C ARG A 57 17.72 -10.69 -0.78
N ALA A 58 18.69 -10.26 0.03
CA ALA A 58 19.05 -8.87 0.20
C ALA A 58 19.84 -8.34 -1.00
N HIS A 59 19.65 -7.06 -1.29
CA HIS A 59 20.36 -6.29 -2.30
C HIS A 59 20.78 -4.93 -1.70
N GLU A 60 21.85 -4.34 -2.22
CA GLU A 60 22.36 -3.06 -1.70
C GLU A 60 21.38 -1.89 -1.92
N ASP A 61 20.47 -2.03 -2.89
CA ASP A 61 19.47 -1.04 -3.27
C ASP A 61 18.09 -1.28 -2.64
N ASP A 62 17.95 -2.19 -1.67
CA ASP A 62 16.66 -2.51 -1.02
C ASP A 62 15.96 -1.27 -0.45
N ALA A 63 16.70 -0.41 0.26
CA ALA A 63 16.16 0.82 0.85
C ALA A 63 15.70 1.80 -0.24
N GLU A 64 16.45 1.93 -1.33
CA GLU A 64 16.09 2.79 -2.46
C GLU A 64 14.82 2.27 -3.15
N ARG A 65 14.73 0.96 -3.38
CA ARG A 65 13.54 0.32 -3.99
C ARG A 65 12.31 0.45 -3.10
N ALA A 66 12.46 0.34 -1.79
CA ALA A 66 11.38 0.58 -0.84
C ALA A 66 10.84 2.02 -0.91
N VAL A 67 11.73 3.02 -0.99
CA VAL A 67 11.33 4.42 -1.15
C VAL A 67 10.68 4.67 -2.51
N ARG A 68 11.22 4.12 -3.60
CA ARG A 68 10.62 4.23 -4.94
C ARG A 68 9.21 3.61 -4.99
N ALA A 69 9.04 2.44 -4.36
CA ALA A 69 7.74 1.82 -4.21
C ALA A 69 6.78 2.71 -3.42
N ALA A 70 7.23 3.30 -2.32
CA ALA A 70 6.43 4.22 -1.52
C ALA A 70 5.94 5.42 -2.34
N LEU A 71 6.82 6.05 -3.13
CA LEU A 71 6.46 7.15 -4.03
C LEU A 71 5.41 6.72 -5.07
N ALA A 72 5.64 5.59 -5.74
CA ALA A 72 4.72 5.05 -6.74
C ALA A 72 3.33 4.72 -6.14
N ILE A 73 3.29 4.25 -4.89
CA ILE A 73 2.05 3.99 -4.16
C ILE A 73 1.30 5.30 -3.92
N MET A 74 1.98 6.35 -3.47
CA MET A 74 1.34 7.65 -3.25
C MET A 74 0.68 8.18 -4.53
N GLU A 75 1.39 8.12 -5.65
CA GLU A 75 0.86 8.54 -6.96
C GLU A 75 -0.33 7.68 -7.41
N SER A 76 -0.22 6.36 -7.28
CA SER A 76 -1.28 5.43 -7.71
C SER A 76 -2.56 5.55 -6.88
N VAL A 77 -2.41 5.82 -5.59
CA VAL A 77 -3.53 5.94 -4.64
C VAL A 77 -4.23 7.30 -4.76
N GLU A 78 -3.50 8.36 -5.12
CA GLU A 78 -4.07 9.69 -5.39
C GLU A 78 -5.11 9.63 -6.53
N VAL A 79 -4.88 8.81 -7.56
CA VAL A 79 -5.85 8.57 -8.65
C VAL A 79 -7.17 7.97 -8.16
N LEU A 80 -7.16 7.28 -7.02
CA LEU A 80 -8.35 6.71 -6.38
C LEU A 80 -9.07 7.71 -5.46
N GLY A 81 -8.52 8.93 -5.29
CA GLY A 81 -9.04 9.94 -4.35
C GLY A 81 -8.88 9.50 -2.89
N LEU A 82 -7.84 8.73 -2.61
CA LEU A 82 -7.51 8.21 -1.29
C LEU A 82 -6.19 8.82 -0.80
N GLU A 83 -6.00 8.87 0.51
CA GLU A 83 -4.77 9.35 1.14
C GLU A 83 -4.13 8.23 1.93
N VAL A 84 -2.79 8.15 1.90
CA VAL A 84 -2.02 7.11 2.59
C VAL A 84 -0.87 7.70 3.38
N ARG A 85 -0.52 7.03 4.47
CA ARG A 85 0.73 7.23 5.22
C ARG A 85 1.65 6.05 4.99
N ILE A 86 2.91 6.33 4.66
CA ILE A 86 3.91 5.28 4.41
C ILE A 86 5.11 5.50 5.35
N GLY A 87 5.50 4.43 6.04
CA GLY A 87 6.76 4.37 6.79
C GLY A 87 7.70 3.35 6.16
N VAL A 88 8.96 3.72 5.98
CA VAL A 88 10.05 2.84 5.55
C VAL A 88 11.04 2.77 6.72
N GLU A 89 11.33 1.56 7.19
CA GLU A 89 12.20 1.26 8.33
C GLU A 89 13.17 0.13 8.01
#